data_AF-A0A645G8C1-F1
#
_entry.id   AF-A0A645G8C1-F1
#
_cell.length_a   1.000
_cell.length_b   1.000
_cell.length_c   1.000
_cell.angle_alpha   90.00
_cell.angle_beta   90.00
_cell.angle_gamma   90.00
#
_symmetry.space_group_name_H-M   'P 1'
#
loop_
_entity.id
_entity.type
_entity.pdbx_description
1 polymer ?
#
loop_
_entity_poly.entity_id
_entity_poly.type
_entity_poly.pdbx_seq_one_letter_code
_entity_poly.pdbx_strand_id
1 'polypeptide(L)'
;MLRENFDKAVSWVQERIPADLARAVSANDLTSAFDALSALPARASATFLIPDLFPGVSLETLYVHDVGKHSSDAGVSDTMTRPGSVSPLALTAIGTAIAKELQDTGTDMVHYPLDGEAEVIVFIPDVRSTVLHATGTTLLTS
;
A
#
# COMPACT_ATOMS: atom_id res chain seq x y z
N MET A 1 1.59 17.29 -14.02
CA MET A 1 0.79 16.07 -13.74
C MET A 1 1.37 15.21 -12.63
N LEU A 2 2.44 14.41 -12.82
CA LEU A 2 2.98 13.52 -11.75
C LEU A 2 3.35 14.27 -10.46
N ARG A 3 4.01 15.43 -10.57
CA ARG A 3 4.45 16.22 -9.41
C ARG A 3 3.30 16.86 -8.62
N GLU A 4 2.27 17.36 -9.30
CA GLU A 4 1.07 17.94 -8.68
C GLU A 4 0.22 16.88 -7.96
N ASN A 5 0.27 15.63 -8.42
CA ASN A 5 -0.38 14.51 -7.75
C ASN A 5 0.35 14.14 -6.45
N PHE A 6 1.68 14.20 -6.43
CA PHE A 6 2.45 13.98 -5.20
C PHE A 6 2.23 15.09 -4.17
N ASP A 7 2.16 16.36 -4.57
CA ASP A 7 1.89 17.45 -3.64
C ASP A 7 0.52 17.29 -2.93
N LYS A 8 -0.51 16.87 -3.68
CA LYS A 8 -1.82 16.54 -3.10
C LYS A 8 -1.76 15.34 -2.17
N ALA A 9 -1.05 14.28 -2.56
CA ALA A 9 -0.89 13.09 -1.74
C ALA A 9 -0.15 13.39 -0.43
N VAL A 10 0.89 14.24 -0.48
CA VAL A 10 1.61 14.73 0.70
C VAL A 10 0.67 15.51 1.63
N SER A 11 -0.10 16.47 1.10
CA SER A 11 -1.09 17.23 1.90
C SER A 11 -2.11 16.29 2.55
N TRP A 12 -2.65 15.34 1.78
CA TRP A 12 -3.63 14.38 2.26
C TRP A 12 -3.09 13.53 3.43
N VAL A 13 -1.82 13.10 3.36
CA VAL A 13 -1.14 12.39 4.46
C VAL A 13 -1.00 13.32 5.67
N GLN A 14 -0.47 14.52 5.48
CA GLN A 14 -0.23 15.48 6.57
C GLN A 14 -1.49 15.84 7.35
N GLU A 15 -2.65 15.90 6.69
CA GLU A 15 -3.96 16.17 7.32
C GLU A 15 -4.47 15.02 8.21
N ARG A 16 -3.96 13.79 8.02
CA ARG A 16 -4.50 12.57 8.63
C ARG A 16 -3.56 11.90 9.62
N ILE A 17 -2.31 12.34 9.70
CA ILE A 17 -1.33 11.83 10.65
C ILE A 17 -1.27 12.66 11.94
N PRO A 18 -0.86 12.06 13.07
CA PRO A 18 -0.59 12.78 14.32
C PRO A 18 0.44 13.91 14.15
N ALA A 19 0.29 14.99 14.93
CA ALA A 19 1.11 16.20 14.78
C ALA A 19 2.61 16.00 15.11
N ASP A 20 2.95 15.03 15.95
CA ASP A 20 4.34 14.59 16.19
C ASP A 20 4.92 13.89 14.96
N LEU A 21 4.17 12.98 14.34
CA LEU A 21 4.59 12.31 13.11
C LEU A 21 4.71 13.30 11.93
N ALA A 22 3.76 14.23 11.80
CA ALA A 22 3.77 15.28 10.78
C ALA A 22 5.03 16.17 10.85
N ARG A 23 5.56 16.40 12.05
CA ARG A 23 6.79 17.18 12.25
C ARG A 23 8.05 16.36 11.98
N ALA A 24 7.98 15.05 12.14
CA ALA A 24 9.13 14.16 12.00
C ALA A 24 9.37 13.71 10.55
N VAL A 25 8.31 13.59 9.74
CA VAL A 25 8.40 13.19 8.34
C VAL A 25 8.55 14.39 7.41
N SER A 26 9.51 14.34 6.48
CA SER A 26 9.67 15.40 5.48
C SER A 26 8.77 15.17 4.26
N ALA A 27 8.32 16.26 3.62
CA ALA A 27 7.56 16.18 2.38
C ALA A 27 8.34 15.49 1.24
N ASN A 28 9.67 15.63 1.23
CA ASN A 28 10.55 14.94 0.28
C ASN A 28 10.53 13.43 0.52
N ASP A 29 10.59 12.98 1.78
CA ASP A 29 10.53 11.56 2.10
C ASP A 29 9.18 10.94 1.70
N LEU A 30 8.09 11.67 1.93
CA LEU A 30 6.76 11.25 1.47
C LEU A 30 6.68 11.16 -0.06
N THR A 31 7.21 12.15 -0.76
CA THR A 31 7.26 12.15 -2.23
C THR A 31 8.07 10.95 -2.75
N SER A 32 9.25 10.70 -2.17
CA SER A 32 10.09 9.56 -2.53
C SER A 32 9.43 8.22 -2.20
N ALA A 33 8.67 8.14 -1.11
CA ALA A 33 7.89 6.94 -0.78
C ALA A 33 6.77 6.70 -1.80
N PHE A 34 5.99 7.74 -2.15
CA PHE A 34 4.95 7.61 -3.18
C PHE A 34 5.51 7.26 -4.55
N ASP A 35 6.64 7.85 -4.95
CA ASP A 35 7.33 7.51 -6.20
C ASP A 35 7.74 6.02 -6.20
N ALA A 36 8.34 5.54 -5.11
CA ALA A 36 8.72 4.14 -4.97
C ALA A 36 7.51 3.19 -5.00
N LEU A 37 6.41 3.55 -4.33
CA LEU A 37 5.16 2.77 -4.35
C LEU A 37 4.53 2.75 -5.75
N SER A 38 4.57 3.86 -6.48
CA SER A 38 4.06 3.96 -7.85
C SER A 38 4.86 3.12 -8.86
N ALA A 39 6.12 2.81 -8.55
CA ALA A 39 6.99 2.00 -9.38
C ALA A 39 6.84 0.49 -9.14
N LEU A 40 6.09 0.06 -8.11
CA LEU A 40 5.86 -1.35 -7.80
C LEU A 40 5.22 -2.15 -8.94
N PRO A 41 4.19 -1.65 -9.64
CA PRO A 41 3.50 -2.42 -10.67
C PRO A 41 4.41 -2.79 -11.84
N ALA A 42 5.31 -1.87 -12.22
CA ALA A 42 6.26 -2.10 -13.31
C ALA A 42 7.28 -3.21 -13.00
N ARG A 43 7.41 -3.62 -11.73
CA ARG A 43 8.34 -4.65 -11.27
C ARG A 43 7.64 -5.96 -10.92
N ALA A 44 6.32 -5.95 -10.88
CA ALA A 44 5.51 -7.08 -10.46
C ALA A 44 5.18 -7.97 -11.67
N SER A 45 5.57 -9.24 -11.59
CA SER A 45 5.21 -10.27 -12.59
C SER A 45 4.14 -11.25 -12.08
N ALA A 46 3.66 -11.05 -10.85
CA ALA A 46 2.70 -11.93 -10.18
C ALA A 46 1.95 -11.15 -9.09
N THR A 47 0.83 -11.71 -8.64
CA THR A 47 0.10 -11.27 -7.44
C THR A 47 0.95 -11.58 -6.20
N PHE A 48 1.03 -10.66 -5.24
CA PHE A 48 1.73 -10.90 -3.98
C PHE A 48 1.14 -10.11 -2.81
N LEU A 49 1.27 -10.68 -1.61
CA LEU A 49 0.88 -10.04 -0.36
C LEU A 49 2.13 -9.54 0.36
N ILE A 50 2.10 -8.27 0.80
CA ILE A 50 3.09 -7.66 1.70
C ILE A 50 2.38 -7.32 3.01
N PRO A 51 2.56 -8.12 4.08
CA PRO A 51 1.82 -7.94 5.33
C PRO A 51 2.32 -6.77 6.18
N ASP A 52 3.53 -6.26 5.94
CA ASP A 52 4.22 -5.30 6.79
C ASP A 52 4.79 -4.10 6.00
N LEU A 53 4.15 -3.74 4.88
CA LEU A 53 4.59 -2.61 4.04
C LEU A 53 4.65 -1.28 4.80
N PHE A 54 3.77 -1.09 5.79
CA PHE A 54 3.67 0.11 6.59
C PHE A 54 4.11 -0.18 8.04
N PRO A 55 5.37 0.07 8.40
CA PRO A 55 5.90 -0.31 9.71
C PRO A 55 5.10 0.31 10.85
N GLY A 56 4.71 -0.52 11.83
CA GLY A 56 3.98 -0.09 13.02
C GLY A 56 2.49 0.20 12.79
N VAL A 57 1.97 -0.05 11.58
CA VAL A 57 0.55 0.11 11.26
C VAL A 57 -0.02 -1.25 10.89
N SER A 58 -1.18 -1.61 11.45
CA SER A 58 -1.83 -2.91 11.20
C SER A 58 -2.60 -2.87 9.87
N LEU A 59 -1.85 -2.88 8.77
CA LEU A 59 -2.36 -2.89 7.40
C LEU A 59 -1.56 -3.89 6.57
N GLU A 60 -2.26 -4.59 5.69
CA GLU A 60 -1.70 -5.47 4.68
C GLU A 60 -1.89 -4.87 3.30
N THR A 61 -0.99 -5.18 2.38
CA THR A 61 -1.06 -4.70 1.00
C THR A 61 -1.00 -5.88 0.04
N LEU A 62 -2.09 -6.10 -0.69
CA LEU A 62 -2.16 -7.08 -1.78
C LEU A 62 -1.98 -6.34 -3.10
N TYR A 63 -0.96 -6.72 -3.85
CA TYR A 63 -0.85 -6.37 -5.26
C TYR A 63 -1.49 -7.47 -6.10
N VAL A 64 -2.51 -7.12 -6.88
CA VAL A 64 -3.19 -8.02 -7.81
C VAL A 64 -2.67 -7.75 -9.22
N HIS A 65 -2.04 -8.77 -9.80
CA HIS A 65 -1.65 -8.75 -11.21
C HIS A 65 -2.78 -9.35 -12.06
N ASP A 66 -3.14 -8.69 -13.16
CA ASP A 66 -4.11 -9.20 -14.16
C ASP A 66 -5.53 -9.40 -13.57
N VAL A 67 -6.13 -8.30 -13.15
CA VAL A 67 -7.49 -8.20 -12.58
C VAL A 67 -8.50 -8.81 -13.54
N GLY A 68 -9.07 -9.96 -13.16
CA GLY A 68 -10.09 -10.67 -13.93
C GLY A 68 -9.69 -12.09 -14.35
N LYS A 69 -8.40 -12.43 -14.38
CA LYS A 69 -7.94 -13.81 -14.57
C LYS A 69 -7.91 -14.54 -13.25
N HIS A 70 -8.93 -15.39 -13.03
CA HIS A 70 -9.15 -16.20 -11.83
C HIS A 70 -8.12 -17.33 -11.69
N SER A 71 -6.81 -17.06 -11.62
CA SER A 71 -5.78 -18.10 -11.43
C SER A 71 -4.39 -17.55 -11.04
N SER A 72 -4.29 -16.51 -10.21
CA SER A 72 -2.98 -16.05 -9.74
C SER A 72 -2.67 -16.58 -8.33
N ASP A 73 -1.77 -17.55 -8.28
CA ASP A 73 -1.09 -17.94 -7.05
C ASP A 73 -0.34 -16.71 -6.51
N ALA A 74 -0.54 -16.38 -5.24
CA ALA A 74 0.17 -15.27 -4.60
C ALA A 74 1.29 -15.78 -3.71
N GLY A 75 2.50 -15.31 -3.98
CA GLY A 75 3.61 -15.44 -3.04
C GLY A 75 3.42 -14.47 -1.87
N VAL A 76 3.65 -14.95 -0.64
CA VAL A 76 3.88 -14.05 0.49
C VAL A 76 5.30 -13.51 0.35
N SER A 77 5.45 -12.20 0.21
CA SER A 77 6.76 -11.57 0.15
C SER A 77 7.13 -11.07 1.55
N ASP A 78 7.88 -11.88 2.30
CA ASP A 78 8.48 -11.51 3.58
C ASP A 78 9.57 -10.43 3.43
N THR A 79 9.90 -10.06 2.18
CA THR A 79 11.01 -9.16 1.90
C THR A 79 10.79 -8.39 0.61
N MET A 80 10.19 -7.20 0.70
CA MET A 80 10.76 -6.10 -0.07
C MET A 80 12.09 -5.69 0.58
N THR A 81 13.12 -6.52 0.43
CA THR A 81 14.50 -6.10 0.69
C THR A 81 14.93 -5.11 -0.39
N ARG A 82 14.62 -3.83 -0.12
CA ARG A 82 15.18 -2.57 -0.64
C ARG A 82 14.78 -2.08 -2.04
N PRO A 83 14.52 -0.77 -2.14
CA PRO A 83 15.63 0.16 -2.37
C PRO A 83 16.00 0.90 -1.09
N GLY A 84 17.30 1.04 -0.80
CA GLY A 84 17.84 1.71 0.38
C GLY A 84 17.61 3.23 0.44
N SER A 85 16.46 3.71 -0.03
CA SER A 85 16.13 5.12 -0.25
C SER A 85 14.73 5.51 0.23
N VAL A 86 13.87 4.57 0.62
CA VAL A 86 12.53 4.90 1.14
C VAL A 86 12.58 4.97 2.66
N SER A 87 12.22 6.13 3.20
CA SER A 87 12.17 6.38 4.64
C SER A 87 11.11 5.48 5.31
N PRO A 88 11.47 4.63 6.28
CA PRO A 88 10.48 3.86 7.04
C PRO A 88 9.44 4.76 7.72
N LEU A 89 9.87 5.94 8.17
CA LEU A 89 8.98 6.93 8.78
C LEU A 89 7.93 7.47 7.79
N ALA A 90 8.31 7.63 6.52
CA ALA A 90 7.37 8.02 5.48
C ALA A 90 6.36 6.91 5.17
N LEU A 91 6.78 5.64 5.15
CA LEU A 91 5.85 4.52 5.02
C LEU A 91 4.91 4.43 6.22
N THR A 92 5.41 4.58 7.45
CA THR A 92 4.57 4.66 8.65
C THR A 92 3.56 5.80 8.56
N ALA A 93 3.96 6.98 8.10
CA ALA A 93 3.06 8.12 7.92
C ALA A 93 1.97 7.84 6.87
N ILE A 94 2.32 7.26 5.72
CA ILE A 94 1.35 6.86 4.69
C ILE A 94 0.37 5.83 5.25
N GLY A 95 0.86 4.77 5.89
CA GLY A 95 0.00 3.76 6.50
C GLY A 95 -0.91 4.32 7.58
N THR A 96 -0.40 5.24 8.41
CA THR A 96 -1.19 5.90 9.46
C THR A 96 -2.33 6.73 8.85
N ALA A 97 -2.06 7.45 7.77
CA ALA A 97 -3.07 8.22 7.06
C ALA A 97 -4.14 7.32 6.44
N ILE A 98 -3.75 6.18 5.85
CA ILE A 98 -4.70 5.18 5.32
C ILE A 98 -5.55 4.58 6.45
N ALA A 99 -4.94 4.17 7.57
CA ALA A 99 -5.67 3.64 8.71
C ALA A 99 -6.67 4.65 9.28
N LYS A 100 -6.30 5.93 9.31
CA LYS A 100 -7.21 7.02 9.72
C LYS A 100 -8.37 7.18 8.74
N GLU A 101 -8.12 7.11 7.43
CA GLU A 101 -9.17 7.17 6.41
C GLU A 101 -10.14 5.99 6.51
N LEU A 102 -9.63 4.77 6.69
CA LEU A 102 -10.45 3.58 6.92
C LEU A 102 -11.35 3.77 8.14
N GLN A 103 -10.79 4.26 9.24
CA GLN A 103 -11.54 4.56 10.46
C GLN A 103 -12.62 5.65 10.24
N ASP A 104 -12.29 6.73 9.54
CA ASP A 104 -13.21 7.85 9.29
C ASP A 104 -14.36 7.48 8.36
N THR A 105 -14.08 6.62 7.38
CA THR A 105 -15.08 6.17 6.40
C THR A 105 -15.85 4.93 6.86
N GLY A 106 -15.40 4.27 7.93
CA GLY A 106 -15.97 3.00 8.40
C GLY A 106 -15.76 1.86 7.41
N THR A 107 -14.68 1.91 6.62
CA THR A 107 -14.32 0.87 5.66
C THR A 107 -13.12 0.08 6.16
N ASP A 108 -12.99 -1.17 5.71
CA ASP A 108 -11.90 -2.08 6.13
C ASP A 108 -10.79 -2.23 5.06
N MET A 109 -11.00 -1.64 3.88
CA MET A 109 -10.09 -1.74 2.75
C MET A 109 -10.21 -0.54 1.79
N VAL A 110 -9.12 -0.22 1.11
CA VAL A 110 -9.09 0.73 -0.01
C VAL A 110 -8.54 0.06 -1.25
N HIS A 111 -9.19 0.34 -2.38
CA HIS A 111 -8.82 -0.12 -3.71
C HIS A 111 -8.14 0.99 -4.50
N TYR A 112 -6.95 0.71 -5.02
CA TYR A 112 -6.17 1.60 -5.87
C TYR A 112 -5.97 0.94 -7.23
N PRO A 113 -6.84 1.21 -8.21
CA PRO A 113 -6.64 0.74 -9.57
C PRO A 113 -5.38 1.40 -10.15
N LEU A 114 -4.58 0.61 -10.84
CA LEU A 114 -3.36 1.05 -11.50
C LEU A 114 -3.57 1.06 -13.02
N ASP A 115 -2.72 1.76 -13.75
CA ASP A 115 -2.75 1.72 -15.21
C ASP A 115 -2.55 0.28 -15.71
N GLY A 116 -3.53 -0.25 -16.44
CA GLY A 116 -3.58 -1.65 -16.90
C GLY A 116 -4.62 -2.49 -16.14
N GLU A 117 -4.50 -3.81 -16.25
CA GLU A 117 -5.32 -4.77 -15.48
C GLU A 117 -4.66 -5.06 -14.12
N ALA A 118 -4.21 -4.04 -13.37
CA ALA A 118 -3.55 -4.23 -12.09
C ALA A 118 -4.19 -3.38 -10.99
N GLU A 119 -4.13 -3.86 -9.76
CA GLU A 119 -4.74 -3.20 -8.60
C GLU A 119 -3.87 -3.38 -7.35
N VAL A 120 -3.85 -2.36 -6.49
CA VAL A 120 -3.34 -2.44 -5.13
C VAL A 120 -4.50 -2.33 -4.16
N ILE A 121 -4.59 -3.28 -3.25
CA ILE A 121 -5.59 -3.30 -2.18
C ILE A 121 -4.84 -3.17 -0.85
N VAL A 122 -5.18 -2.15 -0.07
CA VAL A 122 -4.67 -1.97 1.29
C VAL A 122 -5.81 -2.23 2.26
N PHE A 123 -5.63 -3.12 3.22
CA PHE A 123 -6.71 -3.61 4.07
C PHE A 123 -6.24 -3.99 5.47
N ILE A 124 -7.16 -4.05 6.43
CA ILE A 124 -6.86 -4.55 7.78
C ILE A 124 -6.74 -6.08 7.80
N PRO A 125 -5.87 -6.69 8.63
CA PRO A 125 -5.66 -8.14 8.65
C PRO A 125 -6.95 -8.96 8.82
N ASP A 126 -7.93 -8.45 9.56
CA ASP A 126 -9.19 -9.13 9.87
C ASP A 126 -10.01 -9.47 8.62
N VAL A 127 -9.90 -8.68 7.54
CA VAL A 127 -10.62 -8.91 6.28
C VAL A 127 -9.80 -9.63 5.22
N ARG A 128 -8.60 -10.13 5.56
CA ARG A 128 -7.70 -10.83 4.62
C ARG A 128 -8.41 -11.94 3.85
N SER A 129 -9.16 -12.79 4.55
CA SER A 129 -9.88 -13.90 3.91
C SER A 129 -10.91 -13.43 2.88
N THR A 130 -11.63 -12.35 3.18
CA THR A 130 -12.59 -11.70 2.29
C THR A 130 -11.91 -11.13 1.05
N VAL A 131 -10.79 -10.42 1.25
CA VAL A 131 -10.01 -9.82 0.15
C VAL A 131 -9.49 -10.90 -0.78
N LEU A 132 -8.80 -11.91 -0.25
CA LEU A 132 -8.25 -13.02 -1.05
C LEU A 132 -9.34 -13.78 -1.83
N HIS A 133 -10.49 -14.01 -1.21
CA HIS A 133 -11.62 -14.65 -1.88
C HIS A 133 -12.18 -13.77 -3.00
N ALA A 134 -12.36 -12.46 -2.75
CA ALA A 134 -12.89 -11.52 -3.73
C ALA A 134 -11.96 -11.35 -4.95
N THR A 135 -10.65 -11.44 -4.74
CA THR A 135 -9.65 -11.34 -5.81
C THR A 135 -9.31 -12.68 -6.47
N GLY A 136 -9.93 -13.79 -6.02
CA GLY A 136 -9.61 -15.13 -6.52
C GLY A 136 -8.16 -15.54 -6.24
N THR A 137 -7.55 -14.98 -5.20
CA THR A 137 -6.14 -15.18 -4.85
C THR A 137 -6.00 -16.25 -3.78
N THR A 138 -5.09 -17.20 -4.00
CA THR A 138 -4.68 -18.16 -2.97
C THR A 138 -3.26 -17.84 -2.53
N LEU A 139 -3.05 -17.69 -1.22
CA LEU A 139 -1.70 -17.53 -0.67
C LEU A 139 -0.98 -18.87 -0.71
N LEU A 140 0.17 -18.91 -1.37
CA LEU A 140 1.11 -20.01 -1.26
C LEU A 140 1.90 -19.85 0.05
N THR A 141 1.44 -20.52 1.10
CA THR A 141 2.21 -20.66 2.34
C THR A 141 3.15 -21.86 2.17
N SER A 142 4.46 -21.61 2.02
CA SER A 142 5.50 -22.63 2.13
C SER A 142 5.89 -22.90 3.58
#